data_AF-A0A173SMR0-F1
#
_entry.id   AF-A0A173SMR0-F1
#
_cell.length_a   1.000
_cell.length_b   1.000
_cell.length_c   1.000
_cell.angle_alpha   90.00
_cell.angle_beta   90.00
_cell.angle_gamma   90.00
#
_symmetry.space_group_name_H-M   'P 1'
#
loop_
_entity.id
_entity.type
_entity.pdbx_description
1 polymer ?
#
loop_
_entity_poly.entity_id
_entity_poly.type
_entity_poly.pdbx_seq_one_letter_code
_entity_poly.pdbx_strand_id
1 'polypeptide(L)'
;MNWLDVILDILILLVIVLIGIAAYGIWISATAEHEYFSDVVYCTNKHKDKSDTYIPMNIGGITNFISIGNEKYISIFRYNNKKVKSDNKDVYKKVNTNKKYIAKIDIITYRDGTIEYDVAEIISEVKEK
;
A
#
# COMPACT_ATOMS: atom_id res chain seq x y z
N MET A 1 -3.45 23.39 -42.85
CA MET A 1 -3.15 22.62 -41.63
C MET A 1 -3.74 21.24 -41.83
N ASN A 2 -2.92 20.19 -41.93
CA ASN A 2 -3.47 18.86 -42.21
C ASN A 2 -4.13 18.34 -40.94
N TRP A 3 -5.26 17.65 -41.08
CA TRP A 3 -5.99 17.08 -39.95
C TRP A 3 -5.12 16.10 -39.14
N LEU A 4 -4.19 15.43 -39.82
CA LEU A 4 -3.18 14.58 -39.19
C LEU A 4 -2.23 15.36 -38.25
N ASP A 5 -1.85 16.58 -38.61
CA ASP A 5 -0.98 17.43 -37.77
C ASP A 5 -1.71 17.84 -36.49
N VAL A 6 -3.01 18.14 -36.58
CA VAL A 6 -3.86 18.50 -35.43
C VAL A 6 -4.02 17.32 -34.47
N ILE A 7 -4.21 16.11 -35.00
CA ILE A 7 -4.33 14.90 -34.18
C ILE A 7 -3.01 14.57 -33.47
N LEU A 8 -1.88 14.72 -34.17
CA LEU A 8 -0.55 14.48 -33.61
C LEU A 8 -0.24 15.45 -32.47
N ASP A 9 -0.59 16.73 -32.61
CA ASP A 9 -0.35 17.76 -31.60
C ASP A 9 -1.17 17.51 -30.32
N ILE A 10 -2.44 17.09 -30.47
CA ILE A 10 -3.30 16.69 -29.33
C ILE A 10 -2.72 15.46 -28.61
N LEU A 11 -2.22 14.47 -29.36
CA LEU A 11 -1.59 13.28 -28.79
C LEU A 11 -0.33 13.63 -27.99
N ILE A 12 0.53 14.50 -28.52
CA ILE A 12 1.74 14.97 -27.85
C ILE A 12 1.39 15.70 -26.55
N LEU A 13 0.40 16.61 -26.60
CA LEU A 13 -0.06 17.33 -25.41
C LEU A 13 -0.56 16.37 -24.31
N LEU A 14 -1.32 15.34 -24.70
CA LEU A 14 -1.85 14.34 -23.78
C LEU A 14 -0.72 13.54 -23.11
N VAL A 15 0.31 13.15 -23.88
CA VAL A 15 1.49 12.46 -23.33
C VAL A 15 2.25 13.34 -22.32
N ILE A 16 2.44 14.63 -22.62
CA ILE A 16 3.09 15.57 -21.70
C ILE A 16 2.32 15.71 -20.40
N VAL A 17 0.98 15.82 -20.47
CA VAL A 17 0.12 15.90 -19.28
C VAL A 17 0.23 14.63 -18.43
N LEU A 18 0.23 13.44 -19.06
CA LEU A 18 0.39 12.18 -18.34
C LEU A 18 1.74 12.08 -17.62
N ILE A 19 2.83 12.52 -18.26
CA ILE A 19 4.16 12.54 -17.64
C ILE A 19 4.17 13.49 -16.43
N GLY A 20 3.55 14.66 -16.55
CA GLY A 20 3.43 15.62 -15.44
C GLY A 20 2.70 15.05 -14.23
N ILE A 21 1.58 14.33 -14.45
CA ILE A 21 0.82 13.67 -13.38
C ILE A 21 1.66 12.58 -12.69
N ALA A 22 2.36 11.75 -13.47
CA ALA A 22 3.21 10.70 -12.92
C ALA A 22 4.37 11.27 -12.08
N ALA A 23 5.06 12.29 -12.61
CA ALA A 23 6.15 12.95 -11.90
C ALA A 23 5.68 13.61 -10.59
N TYR A 24 4.49 14.23 -10.61
CA TYR A 24 3.90 14.84 -9.43
C TYR A 24 3.54 13.80 -8.35
N GLY A 25 2.96 12.67 -8.74
CA GLY A 25 2.66 11.58 -7.79
C GLY A 25 3.91 11.03 -7.11
N ILE A 26 5.00 10.84 -7.87
CA ILE A 26 6.29 10.39 -7.33
C ILE A 26 6.86 11.42 -6.36
N TRP A 27 6.80 12.70 -6.69
CA TRP A 27 7.33 13.76 -5.83
C TRP A 27 6.58 13.91 -4.50
N ILE A 28 5.24 13.81 -4.53
CA ILE A 28 4.42 13.79 -3.30
C ILE A 28 4.81 12.61 -2.42
N SER A 29 4.93 11.41 -3.01
CA SER A 29 5.22 10.19 -2.27
C SER A 29 6.61 10.20 -1.65
N ALA A 30 7.61 10.73 -2.38
CA ALA A 30 8.99 10.81 -1.92
C ALA A 30 9.25 11.86 -0.82
N THR A 31 8.33 12.81 -0.64
CA THR A 31 8.45 13.90 0.34
C THR A 31 7.47 13.78 1.49
N ALA A 32 6.91 12.58 1.70
CA ALA A 32 6.03 12.32 2.83
C ALA A 32 6.80 12.42 4.15
N GLU A 33 6.20 13.10 5.11
CA GLU A 33 6.70 13.17 6.49
C GLU A 33 6.12 12.00 7.29
N HIS A 34 6.98 11.34 8.07
CA HIS A 34 6.61 10.20 8.89
C HIS A 34 6.73 10.56 10.37
N GLU A 35 5.61 10.53 11.08
CA GLU A 35 5.56 10.72 12.52
C GLU A 35 5.09 9.44 13.20
N TYR A 36 5.79 9.04 14.26
CA TYR A 36 5.47 7.81 14.98
C TYR A 36 4.94 8.09 16.38
N PHE A 37 3.82 7.47 16.71
CA PHE A 37 3.28 7.48 18.07
C PHE A 37 2.81 6.08 18.47
N SER A 38 2.57 5.85 19.76
CA SER A 38 2.13 4.55 20.27
C SER A 38 0.78 4.68 20.95
N ASP A 39 -0.18 3.84 20.56
CA ASP A 39 -1.53 3.88 21.09
C ASP A 39 -2.24 2.52 20.96
N VAL A 40 -3.42 2.41 21.56
CA VAL A 40 -4.23 1.19 21.53
C VAL A 40 -4.98 1.07 20.21
N VAL A 41 -4.80 -0.05 19.53
CA VAL A 41 -5.51 -0.43 18.30
C VAL A 41 -6.28 -1.72 18.51
N TYR A 42 -7.44 -1.83 17.87
CA TYR A 42 -8.25 -3.05 17.91
C TYR A 42 -8.16 -3.79 16.57
N CYS A 43 -7.65 -5.03 16.58
CA CYS A 43 -7.58 -5.84 15.37
C CYS A 43 -8.97 -6.37 15.02
N THR A 44 -9.53 -5.89 13.90
CA THR A 44 -10.86 -6.28 13.42
C THR A 44 -10.82 -7.46 12.48
N ASN A 45 -9.77 -7.56 11.66
CA ASN A 45 -9.62 -8.61 10.66
C ASN A 45 -8.15 -8.78 10.29
N LYS A 46 -7.76 -9.98 9.87
CA LYS A 46 -6.47 -10.24 9.22
C LYS A 46 -6.67 -11.28 8.12
N HIS A 47 -6.05 -11.08 6.97
CA HIS A 47 -6.11 -12.02 5.86
C HIS A 47 -4.80 -12.03 5.08
N LYS A 48 -4.60 -13.14 4.38
CA LYS A 48 -3.50 -13.32 3.46
C LYS A 48 -4.07 -13.19 2.06
N ASP A 49 -3.61 -12.20 1.33
CA ASP A 49 -3.94 -12.03 -0.08
C ASP A 49 -2.87 -12.73 -0.92
N LYS A 50 -3.29 -13.50 -1.92
CA LYS A 50 -2.40 -14.13 -2.88
C LYS A 50 -2.67 -13.50 -4.23
N SER A 51 -1.76 -12.66 -4.69
CA SER A 51 -1.72 -12.29 -6.09
C SER A 51 -1.02 -13.41 -6.86
N ASP A 52 -1.79 -14.20 -7.60
CA ASP A 52 -1.25 -15.23 -8.50
C ASP A 52 -0.70 -14.54 -9.77
N THR A 53 0.49 -13.95 -9.66
CA THR A 53 1.21 -13.40 -10.81
C THR A 53 2.05 -14.51 -11.42
N TYR A 54 1.69 -14.92 -12.64
CA TYR A 54 2.45 -15.90 -13.43
C TYR A 54 3.27 -15.18 -14.48
N ILE A 55 4.60 -15.38 -14.47
CA ILE A 55 5.44 -14.96 -15.60
C ILE A 55 5.60 -16.17 -16.53
N PRO A 56 5.19 -16.05 -17.81
CA PRO A 56 5.48 -17.09 -18.80
C PRO A 56 6.98 -17.07 -19.10
N MET A 57 7.66 -18.19 -18.88
CA MET A 57 9.06 -18.35 -19.26
C MET A 57 9.15 -19.42 -20.35
N ASN A 58 9.67 -19.03 -21.52
CA ASN A 58 9.86 -19.94 -22.65
C ASN A 58 11.34 -20.32 -22.72
N ILE A 59 11.66 -21.56 -22.35
CA ILE A 59 13.02 -22.12 -22.48
C ILE A 59 12.90 -23.36 -23.37
N GLY A 60 13.52 -23.30 -24.54
CA GLY A 60 13.68 -24.48 -25.41
C GLY A 60 12.37 -25.08 -25.96
N GLY A 61 11.30 -24.30 -26.11
CA GLY A 61 10.04 -24.76 -26.69
C GLY A 61 9.02 -25.35 -25.71
N ILE A 62 9.30 -25.32 -24.41
CA ILE A 62 8.37 -25.70 -23.33
C ILE A 62 7.89 -24.42 -22.65
N THR A 63 6.56 -24.25 -22.55
CA THR A 63 5.96 -23.15 -21.78
C THR A 63 5.92 -23.54 -20.30
N ASN A 64 6.85 -23.02 -19.51
CA ASN A 64 6.81 -23.14 -18.06
C ASN A 64 6.27 -21.83 -17.45
N PHE A 65 5.44 -21.96 -16.41
CA PHE A 65 4.94 -20.83 -15.64
C PHE A 65 5.68 -20.77 -14.31
N ILE A 66 6.35 -19.65 -14.04
CA ILE A 66 6.88 -19.38 -12.71
C ILE A 66 5.80 -18.63 -11.95
N SER A 67 5.29 -19.24 -10.87
CA SER A 67 4.46 -18.55 -9.90
C SER A 67 5.35 -17.62 -9.08
N ILE A 68 5.22 -16.31 -9.30
CA ILE A 68 5.83 -15.29 -8.44
C ILE A 68 4.74 -14.87 -7.46
N GLY A 69 4.47 -15.74 -6.50
CA GLY A 69 3.49 -15.47 -5.45
C GLY A 69 4.01 -14.40 -4.51
N ASN A 70 3.66 -13.13 -4.76
CA ASN A 70 3.79 -12.07 -3.76
C ASN A 70 2.65 -12.19 -2.75
N GLU A 71 2.85 -13.05 -1.74
CA GLU A 71 1.90 -13.18 -0.64
C GLU A 71 1.86 -11.87 0.15
N LYS A 72 0.72 -11.17 0.13
CA LYS A 72 0.51 -9.95 0.89
C LYS A 72 -0.19 -10.27 2.20
N TYR A 73 0.40 -9.88 3.32
CA TYR A 73 -0.11 -10.15 4.66
C TYR A 73 -0.80 -8.90 5.19
N ILE A 74 -2.14 -8.87 5.24
CA ILE A 74 -2.89 -7.66 5.58
C ILE A 74 -3.55 -7.83 6.94
N SER A 75 -3.30 -6.88 7.84
CA SER A 75 -4.01 -6.74 9.12
C SER A 75 -4.82 -5.45 9.12
N ILE A 76 -6.06 -5.51 9.62
CA ILE A 76 -6.98 -4.38 9.66
C ILE A 76 -7.32 -4.06 11.11
N PHE A 77 -7.02 -2.83 11.49
CA PHE A 77 -7.23 -2.30 12.81
C PHE A 77 -8.29 -1.19 12.82
N ARG A 78 -8.87 -0.97 13.99
CA ARG A 78 -9.71 0.19 14.30
C ARG A 78 -8.98 1.05 15.33
N TYR A 79 -8.80 2.31 15.00
CA TYR A 79 -8.17 3.33 15.84
C TYR A 79 -9.02 4.60 15.76
N ASN A 80 -9.48 5.15 16.90
CA ASN A 80 -10.35 6.34 16.93
C ASN A 80 -11.51 6.30 15.91
N ASN A 81 -12.22 5.16 15.82
CA ASN A 81 -13.28 4.89 14.83
C ASN A 81 -12.86 4.91 13.36
N LYS A 82 -11.58 5.13 13.05
CA LYS A 82 -11.01 5.02 11.70
C LYS A 82 -10.47 3.61 11.47
N LYS A 83 -10.49 3.20 10.21
CA LYS A 83 -9.87 1.95 9.74
C LYS A 83 -8.41 2.24 9.43
N VAL A 84 -7.51 1.49 10.05
CA VAL A 84 -6.05 1.55 9.84
C VAL A 84 -5.61 0.18 9.35
N LYS A 85 -4.64 0.13 8.44
CA LYS A 85 -4.13 -1.14 7.89
C LYS A 85 -2.71 -1.40 8.39
N SER A 86 -2.17 -2.55 8.01
CA SER A 86 -0.76 -2.90 8.06
C SER A 86 -0.55 -4.02 7.06
N ASP A 87 0.42 -3.86 6.17
CA ASP A 87 0.88 -4.94 5.27
C ASP A 87 2.15 -5.64 5.78
N ASN A 88 2.57 -5.31 7.01
CA ASN A 88 3.70 -5.91 7.68
C ASN A 88 3.38 -7.36 8.12
N LYS A 89 4.14 -8.31 7.58
CA LYS A 89 4.02 -9.74 7.90
C LYS A 89 4.23 -10.05 9.38
N ASP A 90 5.08 -9.30 10.08
CA ASP A 90 5.34 -9.54 11.50
C ASP A 90 4.21 -9.02 12.39
N VAL A 91 3.58 -7.90 12.01
CA VAL A 91 2.32 -7.45 12.62
C VAL A 91 1.25 -8.53 12.44
N TYR A 92 1.07 -9.04 11.22
CA TYR A 92 0.10 -10.11 10.92
C TYR A 92 0.28 -11.37 11.79
N LYS A 93 1.52 -11.78 12.04
CA LYS A 93 1.84 -12.95 12.88
C LYS A 93 1.57 -12.69 14.36
N LYS A 94 1.80 -11.47 14.84
CA LYS A 94 1.66 -11.10 16.27
C LYS A 94 0.22 -10.85 16.71
N VAL A 95 -0.70 -10.52 15.79
CA VAL A 95 -2.07 -10.14 16.14
C VAL A 95 -3.08 -11.26 15.90
N ASN A 96 -4.12 -11.27 16.71
CA ASN A 96 -5.34 -12.05 16.53
C ASN A 96 -6.53 -11.11 16.32
N THR A 97 -7.53 -11.59 15.58
CA THR A 97 -8.77 -10.84 15.39
C THR A 97 -9.51 -10.71 16.71
N ASN A 98 -10.26 -9.63 16.84
CA ASN A 98 -11.05 -9.28 18.02
C ASN A 98 -10.24 -9.07 19.30
N LYS A 99 -8.97 -8.64 19.18
CA LYS A 99 -8.08 -8.33 20.30
C LYS A 99 -7.55 -6.90 20.22
N LYS A 100 -7.19 -6.34 21.37
CA LYS A 100 -6.61 -5.00 21.51
C LYS A 100 -5.10 -5.10 21.71
N TYR A 101 -4.36 -4.19 21.08
CA TYR A 101 -2.91 -4.16 21.12
C TYR A 101 -2.43 -2.73 21.35
N ILE A 102 -1.32 -2.56 22.07
CA ILE A 102 -0.54 -1.34 22.02
C ILE A 102 0.33 -1.45 20.76
N ALA A 103 0.19 -0.51 19.85
CA ALA A 103 0.87 -0.51 18.56
C ALA A 103 1.56 0.82 18.32
N LYS A 104 2.68 0.76 17.61
CA LYS A 104 3.32 1.94 17.01
C LYS A 104 2.61 2.24 15.69
N ILE A 105 1.98 3.39 15.62
CA ILE A 105 1.26 3.90 14.46
C ILE A 105 2.17 4.91 13.75
N ASP A 106 2.33 4.73 12.44
CA ASP A 106 2.97 5.67 11.53
C ASP A 106 1.90 6.62 10.98
N ILE A 107 2.11 7.92 11.11
CA ILE A 107 1.33 8.97 10.48
C ILE A 107 2.14 9.46 9.28
N ILE A 108 1.61 9.20 8.10
CA ILE A 108 2.22 9.60 6.84
C ILE A 108 1.50 10.87 6.39
N THR A 109 2.19 12.00 6.46
CA THR A 109 1.67 13.29 5.99
C THR A 109 2.30 13.61 4.64
N TYR A 110 1.47 13.59 3.60
CA TYR A 110 1.87 13.97 2.27
C TYR A 110 1.87 15.49 2.12
N ARG A 111 2.67 16.00 1.18
CA ARG A 111 2.84 17.45 0.98
C ARG A 111 1.56 18.19 0.55
N ASP A 112 0.58 17.48 0.00
CA ASP A 112 -0.74 18.00 -0.33
C ASP A 112 -1.68 18.08 0.90
N GLY A 113 -1.20 17.67 2.08
CA GLY A 113 -1.96 17.64 3.33
C GLY A 113 -2.74 16.35 3.56
N THR A 114 -2.65 15.37 2.64
CA THR A 114 -3.25 14.05 2.84
C THR A 114 -2.55 13.34 4.01
N ILE A 115 -3.33 12.76 4.92
CA ILE A 115 -2.82 12.02 6.09
C ILE A 115 -3.26 10.57 6.00
N GLU A 116 -2.30 9.65 6.01
CA GLU A 116 -2.53 8.22 6.15
C GLU A 116 -2.01 7.70 7.48
N TYR A 117 -2.66 6.65 7.98
CA TYR A 117 -2.26 5.97 9.19
C TYR A 117 -1.94 4.52 8.86
N ASP A 118 -0.82 4.03 9.36
CA ASP A 118 -0.41 2.64 9.22
C ASP A 118 0.06 2.06 10.56
N VAL A 119 -0.21 0.78 10.81
CA VAL A 119 0.35 0.11 12.00
C VAL A 119 1.71 -0.47 11.64
N ALA A 120 2.76 0.20 12.08
CA ALA A 120 4.14 -0.18 11.81
C ALA A 120 4.58 -1.39 12.64
N GLU A 121 4.23 -1.41 13.93
CA GLU A 121 4.65 -2.47 14.86
C GLU A 121 3.64 -2.70 15.99
N ILE A 122 3.56 -3.94 16.47
CA ILE A 122 2.85 -4.31 17.69
C ILE A 122 3.84 -4.40 18.86
N ILE A 123 3.59 -3.59 19.89
CA ILE A 123 4.39 -3.52 21.12
C ILE A 123 3.93 -4.60 22.11
N SER A 124 2.62 -4.67 22.38
CA SER A 124 2.07 -5.66 23.31
C SER A 124 0.57 -5.90 23.11
N GLU A 125 0.07 -7.05 23.57
CA GLU A 125 -1.37 -7.32 23.68
C GLU A 125 -1.92 -6.68 24.95
N VAL A 126 -3.04 -5.98 24.84
CA VAL A 126 -3.77 -5.44 25.99
C VAL A 126 -4.56 -6.58 26.62
N LYS A 127 -4.16 -6.99 27.82
CA LYS A 127 -4.91 -7.96 28.61
C LYS A 127 -6.20 -7.30 29.10
N GLU A 128 -7.34 -7.76 28.60
CA GLU A 128 -8.64 -7.39 29.16
C GLU A 128 -8.74 -8.02 30.57
N LYS A 129 -9.04 -7.19 31.57
CA LYS A 129 -9.26 -7.60 32.97
C LYS A 129 -10.61 -8.29 33.14
#